data_AF-A0A329I004-F1
#
_entry.id   AF-A0A329I004-F1
#
_cell.length_a   1.000
_cell.length_b   1.000
_cell.length_c   1.000
_cell.angle_alpha   90.00
_cell.angle_beta   90.00
_cell.angle_gamma   90.00
#
_symmetry.space_group_name_H-M   'P 1'
#
loop_
_entity.id
_entity.type
_entity.pdbx_description
1 polymer ?
#
loop_
_entity_poly.entity_id
_entity_poly.type
_entity_poly.pdbx_seq_one_letter_code
_entity_poly.pdbx_strand_id
1 'polypeptide(L)'
;MNMNQRITLLAQAIAADVKSLKASVGDLTGLSTTAKSNLVAAINELRGMITANTAVIDDTKGNGDTGFTWSADKIYDTIEAAKAAVKSDILGGADAAYDTLKELQDIIKADETTAAALATAVNNRLRFDDAQTLTQAQKAQACANIGIGDPDTDFAAAYATAKA
;
A
#
# COMPACT_ATOMS: atom_id res chain seq x y z
N MET A 1 29.35 36.30 -78.87
CA MET A 1 28.47 36.53 -77.71
C MET A 1 28.33 38.03 -77.51
N ASN A 2 27.13 38.59 -77.58
CA ASN A 2 26.88 40.02 -77.40
C ASN A 2 26.55 40.37 -75.94
N MET A 3 26.51 41.66 -75.60
CA MET A 3 26.22 42.15 -74.25
C MET A 3 24.86 41.65 -73.73
N ASN A 4 23.83 41.68 -74.58
CA ASN A 4 22.49 41.20 -74.21
C ASN A 4 22.51 39.71 -73.83
N GLN A 5 23.23 38.86 -74.57
CA GLN A 5 23.39 37.44 -74.26
C GLN A 5 24.11 37.22 -72.92
N ARG A 6 25.12 38.04 -72.58
CA ARG A 6 25.83 37.94 -71.30
C ARG A 6 24.93 38.32 -70.12
N ILE A 7 24.13 39.36 -70.27
CA ILE A 7 23.16 39.80 -69.25
C ILE A 7 22.10 38.71 -69.04
N THR A 8 21.58 38.12 -70.11
CA THR A 8 20.59 37.03 -70.02
C THR A 8 21.14 35.81 -69.29
N LEU A 9 22.36 35.36 -69.60
CA LEU A 9 22.97 34.20 -68.90
C LEU A 9 23.21 34.49 -67.42
N LEU A 10 23.67 35.70 -67.07
CA LEU A 10 23.83 36.09 -65.66
C LEU A 10 22.49 36.05 -64.91
N ALA A 11 21.43 36.61 -65.50
CA ALA A 11 20.10 36.59 -64.91
C ALA A 11 19.57 35.15 -64.70
N GLN A 12 19.84 34.25 -65.64
CA GLN A 12 19.48 32.83 -65.53
C GLN A 12 20.25 32.11 -64.42
N ALA A 13 21.55 32.37 -64.29
CA ALA A 13 22.37 31.80 -63.20
C ALA A 13 21.87 32.25 -61.83
N ILE A 14 21.63 33.56 -61.65
CA ILE A 14 21.07 34.11 -60.41
C ILE A 14 19.69 33.50 -60.11
N ALA A 15 18.84 33.35 -61.13
CA ALA A 15 17.52 32.74 -60.95
C ALA A 15 17.62 31.26 -60.52
N ALA A 16 18.58 30.51 -61.05
CA ALA A 16 18.84 29.12 -60.64
C ALA A 16 19.30 29.05 -59.18
N ASP A 17 20.23 29.93 -58.77
CA ASP A 17 20.72 30.01 -57.39
C ASP A 17 19.60 30.37 -56.41
N VAL A 18 18.77 31.37 -56.71
CA VAL A 18 17.63 31.77 -55.88
C VAL A 18 16.60 30.64 -55.78
N LYS A 19 16.35 29.90 -56.87
CA LYS A 19 15.45 28.75 -56.87
C LYS A 19 15.98 27.63 -55.97
N SER A 20 17.28 27.35 -56.05
CA SER A 20 17.95 26.38 -55.18
C SER A 20 17.83 26.79 -53.71
N LEU A 21 18.12 28.05 -53.38
CA LEU A 21 17.97 28.59 -52.01
C LEU A 21 16.53 28.47 -51.49
N LYS A 22 15.53 28.83 -52.29
CA LYS A 22 14.11 28.69 -51.91
C LYS A 22 13.71 27.22 -51.73
N ALA A 23 14.22 26.31 -52.57
CA ALA A 23 13.97 24.89 -52.43
C ALA A 23 14.59 24.33 -51.14
N SER A 24 15.81 24.76 -50.77
CA SER A 24 16.46 24.34 -49.52
C SER A 24 15.78 24.90 -48.26
N VAL A 25 15.29 26.14 -48.31
CA VAL A 25 14.54 26.77 -47.19
C VAL A 25 13.14 26.19 -47.05
N GLY A 26 12.50 25.81 -48.16
CA GLY A 26 11.12 25.35 -48.19
C GLY A 26 10.10 26.49 -48.09
N ASP A 27 8.82 26.13 -48.00
CA ASP A 27 7.72 27.08 -47.79
C ASP A 27 7.53 27.36 -46.28
N LEU A 28 7.86 28.58 -45.86
CA LEU A 28 7.73 29.00 -44.46
C LEU A 28 6.29 28.99 -43.97
N THR A 29 5.29 29.04 -44.86
CA THR A 29 3.88 28.93 -44.46
C THR A 29 3.57 27.56 -43.88
N GLY A 30 4.35 26.53 -44.24
CA GLY A 30 4.25 25.17 -43.72
C GLY A 30 4.83 24.95 -42.31
N LEU A 31 5.48 25.95 -41.71
CA LEU A 31 5.92 25.85 -40.32
C LEU A 31 4.72 25.75 -39.36
N SER A 32 4.84 24.92 -38.32
CA SER A 32 3.84 24.82 -37.23
C SER A 32 4.04 25.87 -36.13
N THR A 33 5.14 26.63 -36.19
CA THR A 33 5.41 27.75 -35.29
C THR A 33 4.53 28.95 -35.62
N THR A 34 4.36 29.84 -34.65
CA THR A 34 3.67 31.12 -34.83
C THR A 34 4.50 32.06 -35.70
N ALA A 35 5.82 32.10 -35.48
CA ALA A 35 6.76 32.84 -36.30
C ALA A 35 7.00 32.13 -37.64
N LYS A 36 6.50 32.72 -38.73
CA LYS A 36 6.67 32.21 -40.11
C LYS A 36 7.39 33.18 -41.05
N SER A 37 7.76 34.37 -40.58
CA SER A 37 8.42 35.40 -41.40
C SER A 37 9.92 35.14 -41.59
N ASN A 38 10.56 34.39 -40.68
CA ASN A 38 11.94 33.95 -40.83
C ASN A 38 12.24 32.69 -39.99
N LEU A 39 13.18 31.86 -40.46
CA LEU A 39 13.58 30.61 -39.80
C LEU A 39 14.20 30.80 -38.42
N VAL A 40 14.99 31.85 -38.19
CA VAL A 40 15.64 32.11 -36.91
C VAL A 40 14.61 32.39 -35.82
N ALA A 41 13.55 33.14 -36.13
CA ALA A 41 12.46 33.36 -35.18
C ALA A 41 11.70 32.06 -34.87
N ALA A 42 11.40 31.25 -35.89
CA ALA A 42 10.77 29.94 -35.69
C ALA A 42 11.62 29.00 -34.81
N ILE A 43 12.94 28.97 -35.04
CA ILE A 43 13.89 28.16 -34.25
C ILE A 43 13.97 28.67 -32.80
N ASN A 44 13.99 29.99 -32.60
CA ASN A 44 14.00 30.56 -31.26
C ASN A 44 12.69 30.32 -30.50
N GLU A 45 11.55 30.32 -31.18
CA GLU A 45 10.25 29.92 -30.62
C GLU A 45 10.28 28.46 -30.17
N LEU A 46 10.74 27.55 -31.03
CA LEU A 46 10.87 26.12 -30.70
C LEU A 46 11.79 25.89 -29.49
N ARG A 47 12.94 26.58 -29.44
CA ARG A 47 13.85 26.52 -28.28
C ARG A 47 13.14 26.96 -26.99
N GLY A 48 12.35 28.03 -27.05
CA GLY A 48 11.56 28.52 -25.92
C GLY A 48 10.55 27.48 -25.43
N MET A 49 9.80 26.87 -26.36
CA MET A 49 8.83 25.81 -26.05
C MET A 49 9.48 24.59 -25.39
N ILE A 50 10.62 24.14 -25.90
CA ILE A 50 11.36 22.99 -25.34
C ILE A 50 11.85 23.31 -23.91
N THR A 51 12.40 24.51 -23.71
CA THR A 51 12.92 24.94 -22.40
C THR A 51 11.79 25.06 -21.37
N ALA A 52 10.61 25.54 -21.79
CA ALA A 52 9.44 25.60 -20.92
C ALA A 52 8.96 24.22 -20.47
N ASN A 53 9.04 23.21 -21.35
CA ASN A 53 8.59 21.85 -21.02
C ASN A 53 9.51 21.15 -20.00
N THR A 54 10.82 21.43 -20.04
CA THR A 54 11.77 20.93 -19.03
C THR A 54 11.63 21.60 -17.66
N ALA A 55 11.06 22.80 -17.63
CA ALA A 55 10.82 23.51 -16.37
C ALA A 55 9.69 22.91 -15.54
N VAL A 56 8.89 21.97 -16.08
CA VAL A 56 7.76 21.38 -15.37
C VAL A 56 8.21 20.29 -14.39
N ILE A 57 9.35 19.62 -14.59
CA ILE A 57 9.87 18.60 -13.67
C ILE A 57 10.85 19.24 -12.69
N ASP A 58 10.47 19.32 -11.42
CA ASP A 58 11.30 19.92 -10.37
C ASP A 58 11.03 19.29 -8.99
N ASP A 59 11.99 18.52 -8.49
CA ASP A 59 11.90 17.79 -7.22
C ASP A 59 12.01 18.68 -5.97
N THR A 60 12.30 19.98 -6.15
CA THR A 60 12.33 20.96 -5.06
C THR A 60 10.97 21.55 -4.73
N LYS A 61 9.97 21.32 -5.59
CA LYS A 61 8.61 21.84 -5.45
C LYS A 61 7.80 21.02 -4.46
N GLY A 62 6.78 21.65 -3.88
CA GLY A 62 5.97 21.07 -2.82
C GLY A 62 4.48 21.28 -3.04
N ASN A 63 3.73 21.01 -1.98
CA ASN A 63 2.27 21.18 -1.99
C ASN A 63 1.90 22.65 -2.28
N GLY A 64 1.03 22.86 -3.27
CA GLY A 64 0.63 24.19 -3.74
C GLY A 64 1.35 24.66 -5.01
N ASP A 65 2.44 24.00 -5.43
CA ASP A 65 3.13 24.30 -6.69
C ASP A 65 2.41 23.60 -7.87
N THR A 66 1.37 24.23 -8.40
CA THR A 66 0.48 23.61 -9.42
C THR A 66 1.06 23.60 -10.85
N GLY A 67 2.18 24.28 -11.09
CA GLY A 67 2.83 24.35 -12.40
C GLY A 67 3.90 23.29 -12.61
N PHE A 68 4.13 22.40 -11.64
CA PHE A 68 5.25 21.48 -11.62
C PHE A 68 4.82 20.06 -11.25
N THR A 69 5.62 19.09 -11.66
CA THR A 69 5.55 17.70 -11.23
C THR A 69 6.92 17.28 -10.70
N TRP A 70 6.93 16.23 -9.89
CA TRP A 70 8.16 15.54 -9.51
C TRP A 70 8.62 14.57 -10.59
N SER A 71 9.91 14.23 -10.52
CA SER A 71 10.53 13.13 -11.26
C SER A 71 9.96 11.79 -10.80
N ALA A 72 10.11 10.75 -11.64
CA ALA A 72 9.65 9.40 -11.30
C ALA A 72 10.33 8.87 -10.03
N ASP A 73 11.62 9.16 -9.85
CA ASP A 73 12.40 8.73 -8.68
C ASP A 73 11.88 9.40 -7.39
N LYS A 74 11.65 10.72 -7.43
CA LYS A 74 11.10 11.45 -6.28
C LYS A 74 9.70 10.98 -5.89
N ILE A 75 8.86 10.67 -6.88
CA ILE A 75 7.52 10.08 -6.64
C ILE A 75 7.67 8.73 -5.94
N TYR A 76 8.52 7.85 -6.45
CA TYR A 76 8.77 6.53 -5.87
C TYR A 76 9.27 6.63 -4.41
N ASP A 77 10.31 7.44 -4.17
CA ASP A 77 10.90 7.62 -2.85
C ASP A 77 9.89 8.17 -1.84
N THR A 78 9.06 9.13 -2.26
CA THR A 78 8.03 9.71 -1.39
C THR A 78 6.95 8.69 -1.04
N ILE A 79 6.58 7.80 -1.97
CA ILE A 79 5.63 6.70 -1.72
C ILE A 79 6.23 5.68 -0.75
N GLU A 80 7.49 5.28 -0.93
CA GLU A 80 8.15 4.34 -0.01
C GLU A 80 8.29 4.94 1.40
N ALA A 81 8.62 6.23 1.51
CA ALA A 81 8.63 6.94 2.79
C ALA A 81 7.23 6.99 3.43
N ALA A 82 6.18 7.28 2.66
CA ALA A 82 4.80 7.31 3.15
C ALA A 82 4.32 5.93 3.62
N LYS A 83 4.68 4.85 2.90
CA LYS A 83 4.39 3.47 3.32
C LYS A 83 5.06 3.13 4.65
N ALA A 84 6.32 3.52 4.83
CA ALA A 84 7.05 3.30 6.06
C ALA A 84 6.45 4.09 7.24
N ALA A 85 6.07 5.35 7.00
CA ALA A 85 5.41 6.19 8.01
C ALA A 85 4.07 5.59 8.44
N VAL A 86 3.21 5.20 7.49
CA VAL A 86 1.92 4.56 7.79
C VAL A 86 2.11 3.25 8.55
N LYS A 87 3.10 2.43 8.17
CA LYS A 87 3.44 1.22 8.93
C LYS A 87 3.82 1.58 10.37
N SER A 88 4.68 2.57 10.56
CA SER A 88 5.10 3.03 11.89
C SER A 88 3.91 3.54 12.73
N ASP A 89 3.01 4.33 12.14
CA ASP A 89 1.83 4.87 12.80
C ASP A 89 0.86 3.76 13.23
N ILE A 90 0.65 2.75 12.38
CA ILE A 90 -0.20 1.59 12.68
C ILE A 90 0.41 0.75 13.80
N LEU A 91 1.73 0.56 13.79
CA LEU A 91 2.41 -0.22 14.82
C LEU A 91 2.51 0.52 16.16
N GLY A 92 2.59 1.86 16.14
CA GLY A 92 2.59 2.66 17.36
C GLY A 92 3.70 2.29 18.36
N GLY A 93 4.80 1.69 17.89
CA GLY A 93 5.88 1.19 18.75
C GLY A 93 5.68 -0.23 19.30
N ALA A 94 4.75 -1.02 18.74
CA ALA A 94 4.64 -2.44 19.01
C ALA A 94 6.01 -3.12 18.82
N ASP A 95 6.38 -3.98 19.77
CA ASP A 95 7.58 -4.80 19.60
C ASP A 95 7.41 -5.83 18.47
N ALA A 96 8.52 -6.42 18.03
CA ALA A 96 8.54 -7.33 16.89
C ALA A 96 7.73 -8.62 17.08
N ALA A 97 7.23 -8.93 18.28
CA ALA A 97 6.35 -10.06 18.53
C ALA A 97 4.85 -9.71 18.36
N TYR A 98 4.52 -8.43 18.24
CA TYR A 98 3.16 -7.90 18.11
C TYR A 98 3.00 -6.96 16.91
N ASP A 99 3.95 -6.97 15.97
CA ASP A 99 3.96 -6.04 14.84
C ASP A 99 3.24 -6.58 13.60
N THR A 100 2.62 -7.77 13.70
CA THR A 100 1.74 -8.30 12.66
C THR A 100 0.33 -8.60 13.16
N LEU A 101 -0.66 -8.34 12.29
CA LEU A 101 -2.07 -8.69 12.56
C LEU A 101 -2.29 -10.19 12.77
N LYS A 102 -1.41 -11.03 12.21
CA LYS A 102 -1.50 -12.49 12.33
C LYS A 102 -1.07 -12.96 13.71
N GLU A 103 0.01 -12.42 14.25
CA GLU A 103 0.46 -12.72 15.62
C GLU A 103 -0.60 -12.30 16.64
N LEU A 104 -1.14 -11.09 16.51
CA LEU A 104 -2.23 -10.62 17.38
C LEU A 104 -3.47 -11.53 17.28
N GLN A 105 -3.85 -11.95 16.07
CA GLN A 105 -4.95 -12.90 15.89
C GLN A 105 -4.69 -14.23 16.62
N ASP A 106 -3.48 -14.76 16.53
CA ASP A 106 -3.14 -16.05 17.14
C ASP A 106 -3.14 -15.98 18.66
N ILE A 107 -2.64 -14.88 19.22
CA ILE A 107 -2.65 -14.63 20.67
C ILE A 107 -4.08 -14.54 21.20
N ILE A 108 -4.96 -13.82 20.52
CA ILE A 108 -6.37 -13.70 20.91
C ILE A 108 -7.06 -15.08 20.89
N LYS A 109 -6.81 -15.90 19.87
CA LYS A 109 -7.38 -17.26 19.80
C LYS A 109 -6.85 -18.19 20.89
N ALA A 110 -5.56 -18.08 21.21
CA ALA A 110 -4.95 -18.85 22.28
C ALA A 110 -5.52 -18.44 23.64
N ASP A 111 -5.72 -17.14 23.87
CA ASP A 111 -6.34 -16.61 25.09
C ASP A 111 -7.81 -17.05 25.22
N GLU A 112 -8.61 -16.99 24.16
CA GLU A 112 -10.00 -17.48 24.16
C GLU A 112 -10.08 -18.97 24.53
N THR A 113 -9.18 -19.78 23.96
CA THR A 113 -9.07 -21.21 24.29
C THR A 113 -8.68 -21.42 25.75
N THR A 114 -7.74 -20.61 26.26
CA THR A 114 -7.28 -20.67 27.64
C THR A 114 -8.37 -20.27 28.63
N ALA A 115 -9.10 -19.18 28.34
CA ALA A 115 -10.22 -18.71 29.14
C ALA A 115 -11.36 -19.74 29.19
N ALA A 116 -11.71 -20.36 28.05
CA ALA A 116 -12.70 -21.43 28.00
C ALA A 116 -12.27 -22.67 28.79
N ALA A 117 -11.00 -23.06 28.69
CA ALA A 117 -10.44 -24.17 29.45
C ALA A 117 -10.46 -23.88 30.96
N LEU A 118 -10.10 -22.66 31.37
CA LEU A 118 -10.13 -22.24 32.77
C LEU A 118 -11.57 -22.18 33.30
N ALA A 119 -12.51 -21.61 32.55
CA ALA A 119 -13.92 -21.56 32.92
C ALA A 119 -14.49 -22.98 33.11
N THR A 120 -14.17 -23.90 32.21
CA THR A 120 -14.55 -25.32 32.33
C THR A 120 -13.93 -25.95 33.58
N ALA A 121 -12.64 -25.76 33.82
CA ALA A 121 -11.95 -26.32 34.97
C ALA A 121 -12.52 -25.78 36.30
N VAL A 122 -12.87 -24.49 36.35
CA VAL A 122 -13.51 -23.86 37.51
C VAL A 122 -14.94 -24.38 37.71
N ASN A 123 -15.74 -24.47 36.65
CA ASN A 123 -17.12 -24.99 36.72
C ASN A 123 -17.18 -26.46 37.14
N ASN A 124 -16.13 -27.24 36.86
CA ASN A 124 -16.02 -28.63 37.30
C ASN A 124 -15.68 -28.77 38.81
N ARG A 125 -15.32 -27.69 39.51
CA ARG A 125 -15.07 -27.74 40.95
C ARG A 125 -16.37 -27.76 41.75
N LEU A 126 -16.34 -28.46 42.88
CA LEU A 126 -17.42 -28.43 43.87
C LEU A 126 -17.45 -27.04 44.52
N ARG A 127 -18.59 -26.36 44.45
CA ARG A 127 -18.86 -25.08 45.12
C ARG A 127 -19.35 -25.36 46.54
N PHE A 128 -18.89 -24.54 47.48
CA PHE A 128 -19.35 -24.56 48.87
C PHE A 128 -20.20 -23.32 49.21
N ASP A 129 -20.15 -22.31 48.35
CA ASP A 129 -20.81 -21.01 48.51
C ASP A 129 -22.26 -21.02 48.03
N ASP A 130 -22.67 -22.06 47.28
CA ASP A 130 -23.98 -22.13 46.63
C ASP A 130 -24.36 -23.59 46.30
N ALA A 131 -25.66 -23.83 46.10
CA ALA A 131 -26.16 -25.15 45.72
C ALA A 131 -25.81 -25.47 44.26
N GLN A 132 -25.33 -26.70 43.99
CA GLN A 132 -25.00 -27.17 42.64
C GLN A 132 -25.91 -28.31 42.19
N THR A 133 -26.35 -28.26 40.93
CA THR A 133 -27.04 -29.38 40.26
C THR A 133 -26.02 -30.25 39.54
N LEU A 134 -25.70 -31.39 40.14
CA LEU A 134 -24.75 -32.37 39.60
C LEU A 134 -25.46 -33.65 39.16
N THR A 135 -24.96 -34.31 38.11
CA THR A 135 -25.41 -35.65 37.72
C THR A 135 -25.00 -36.69 38.78
N GLN A 136 -25.63 -37.88 38.78
CA GLN A 136 -25.32 -38.92 39.76
C GLN A 136 -23.84 -39.36 39.69
N ALA A 137 -23.29 -39.52 38.47
CA ALA A 137 -21.87 -39.83 38.28
C ALA A 137 -20.94 -38.71 38.80
N GLN A 138 -21.29 -37.44 38.59
CA GLN A 138 -20.53 -36.31 39.12
C GLN A 138 -20.55 -36.28 40.66
N LYS A 139 -21.71 -36.57 41.27
CA LYS A 139 -21.84 -36.67 42.73
C LYS A 139 -20.95 -37.78 43.28
N ALA A 140 -21.03 -38.99 42.73
CA ALA A 140 -20.20 -40.12 43.16
C ALA A 140 -18.69 -39.80 43.07
N GLN A 141 -18.24 -39.22 41.95
CA GLN A 141 -16.82 -38.83 41.79
C GLN A 141 -16.41 -37.74 42.80
N ALA A 142 -17.24 -36.72 43.01
CA ALA A 142 -16.95 -35.67 43.98
C ALA A 142 -16.86 -36.24 45.41
N CYS A 143 -17.80 -37.12 45.79
CA CYS A 143 -17.84 -37.80 47.08
C CYS A 143 -16.63 -38.73 47.30
N ALA A 144 -16.22 -39.45 46.25
CA ALA A 144 -14.99 -40.24 46.27
C ALA A 144 -13.73 -39.36 46.44
N ASN A 145 -13.62 -38.23 45.73
CA ASN A 145 -12.47 -37.33 45.81
C ASN A 145 -12.28 -36.70 47.19
N ILE A 146 -13.38 -36.42 47.91
CA ILE A 146 -13.34 -35.87 49.29
C ILE A 146 -13.30 -36.96 50.36
N GLY A 147 -13.26 -38.24 49.96
CA GLY A 147 -13.07 -39.38 50.87
C GLY A 147 -14.32 -39.85 51.62
N ILE A 148 -15.54 -39.48 51.17
CA ILE A 148 -16.79 -39.92 51.82
C ILE A 148 -17.40 -41.18 51.19
N GLY A 149 -16.90 -41.64 50.04
CA GLY A 149 -17.35 -42.87 49.38
C GLY A 149 -18.59 -42.68 48.50
N ASP A 150 -19.33 -43.76 48.23
CA ASP A 150 -20.54 -43.73 47.41
C ASP A 150 -21.72 -43.16 48.23
N PRO A 151 -22.26 -41.97 47.88
CA PRO A 151 -23.34 -41.34 48.63
C PRO A 151 -24.67 -42.11 48.56
N ASP A 152 -24.83 -43.01 47.59
CA ASP A 152 -26.05 -43.80 47.41
C ASP A 152 -25.92 -45.20 48.08
N THR A 153 -24.87 -45.44 48.89
CA THR A 153 -24.67 -46.71 49.61
C THR A 153 -25.85 -47.01 50.55
N ASP A 154 -26.53 -48.13 50.34
CA ASP A 154 -27.55 -48.65 51.26
C ASP A 154 -26.89 -49.34 52.46
N PHE A 155 -26.57 -48.53 53.47
CA PHE A 155 -25.98 -49.02 54.72
C PHE A 155 -26.90 -49.97 55.50
N ALA A 156 -28.23 -49.86 55.32
CA ALA A 156 -29.18 -50.75 55.99
C ALA A 156 -29.12 -52.16 55.39
N ALA A 157 -29.04 -52.26 54.06
CA ALA A 157 -28.81 -53.52 53.36
C ALA A 157 -27.44 -54.13 53.71
N ALA A 158 -26.37 -53.32 53.69
CA ALA A 158 -25.04 -53.79 54.04
C ALA A 158 -24.98 -54.34 55.48
N TYR A 159 -25.60 -53.65 56.44
CA TYR A 159 -25.74 -54.12 57.82
C TYR A 159 -26.58 -55.40 57.91
N ALA A 160 -27.69 -55.47 57.17
CA ALA A 160 -28.54 -56.66 57.15
C ALA A 160 -27.79 -57.90 56.64
N THR A 161 -26.89 -57.76 55.67
CA THR A 161 -26.00 -58.83 55.20
C THR A 161 -24.93 -59.19 56.22
N ALA A 162 -24.30 -58.23 56.88
CA ALA A 162 -23.19 -58.49 57.80
C ALA A 162 -23.60 -59.19 59.12
N LYS A 163 -24.87 -59.07 59.53
CA LYS A 163 -25.39 -59.70 60.76
C LYS A 163 -25.97 -61.11 60.56
N ALA A 164 -26.12 -61.55 59.30
CA ALA A 164 -26.62 -62.88 58.94
C ALA A 164 -25.50 -63.91 59.01
#